data_AF-A0A6B0V6H5-F1
#
_entry.id   AF-A0A6B0V6H5-F1
#
_cell.length_a   1.000
_cell.length_b   1.000
_cell.length_c   1.000
_cell.angle_alpha   90.00
_cell.angle_beta   90.00
_cell.angle_gamma   90.00
#
_symmetry.space_group_name_H-M   'P 1'
#
loop_
_entity.id
_entity.type
_entity.pdbx_description
1 polymer ?
#
loop_
_entity_poly.entity_id
_entity_poly.type
_entity_poly.pdbx_seq_one_letter_code
_entity_poly.pdbx_strand_id
1 'polypeptide(L)'
;ITGKCVNGSCRNPDSIAKRTNKEPACFDYERMMYEGEEVAVECKKTCYVNRWPEDINLENGEKCVYKKTSQYFGLSEKVAEVGTCQEGMCIKKLECLRTKLLVYPGFSVDKDCTIKCNGTSSKMLDNGTMCALRTSTPGFTFWSLFGTKPTTRVDEIGNCNAGKCVKLSKYIVPPHNSTKGCNGTDVFINENLTVASHCQADCGHGTSERREENILCLWLYRRHDHFDIFKIGFCYCGICEPHYNYVVLVDSKNPPVKNEDHLLESC
;
A
#
# COMPACT_ATOMS: atom_id res chain seq x y z
N ILE A 1 10.91 -3.09 -5.67
CA ILE A 1 10.71 -4.19 -4.70
C ILE A 1 12.05 -4.54 -4.08
N THR A 2 12.13 -4.68 -2.76
CA THR A 2 13.39 -5.04 -2.08
C THR A 2 13.67 -6.52 -2.28
N GLY A 3 14.54 -6.83 -3.25
CA GLY A 3 15.08 -8.17 -3.44
C GLY A 3 16.05 -8.54 -2.30
N LYS A 4 16.10 -9.82 -1.92
CA LYS A 4 17.21 -10.35 -1.09
C LYS A 4 18.46 -10.38 -1.97
N CYS A 5 19.51 -9.66 -1.59
CA CYS A 5 20.82 -9.84 -2.21
C CYS A 5 21.49 -11.02 -1.51
N VAL A 6 21.60 -12.15 -2.21
CA VAL A 6 22.28 -13.36 -1.76
C VAL A 6 23.56 -13.48 -2.57
N ASN A 7 24.72 -13.51 -1.92
CA ASN A 7 26.04 -13.57 -2.58
C ASN A 7 26.21 -12.50 -3.69
N GLY A 8 25.86 -11.24 -3.41
CA GLY A 8 25.99 -10.14 -4.36
C GLY A 8 24.96 -10.14 -5.51
N SER A 9 24.04 -11.11 -5.57
CA SER A 9 22.95 -11.15 -6.56
C SER A 9 21.61 -10.84 -5.91
N CYS A 10 20.96 -9.77 -6.34
CA CYS A 10 19.65 -9.38 -5.84
C CYS A 10 18.56 -10.16 -6.58
N ARG A 11 17.78 -10.96 -5.81
CA ARG A 11 16.70 -11.76 -6.37
C ARG A 11 15.51 -10.87 -6.74
N ASN A 12 15.09 -10.94 -7.99
CA ASN A 12 13.99 -10.14 -8.52
C ASN A 12 12.64 -10.59 -7.87
N PRO A 13 11.79 -9.67 -7.37
CA PRO A 13 10.38 -9.91 -6.99
C PRO A 13 9.56 -10.82 -7.89
N ASP A 14 9.83 -10.80 -9.19
CA ASP A 14 9.11 -11.62 -10.18
C ASP A 14 9.24 -13.13 -9.89
N SER A 15 10.26 -13.53 -9.13
CA SER A 15 10.45 -14.91 -8.68
C SER A 15 9.52 -15.33 -7.53
N ILE A 16 8.98 -14.39 -6.76
CA ILE A 16 8.06 -14.64 -5.64
C ILE A 16 6.62 -14.69 -6.16
N ALA A 17 6.21 -13.74 -7.00
CA ALA A 17 4.89 -13.75 -7.65
C ALA A 17 4.66 -15.01 -8.50
N LYS A 18 5.72 -15.54 -9.14
CA LYS A 18 5.66 -16.81 -9.88
C LYS A 18 5.48 -18.06 -9.01
N ARG A 19 5.80 -18.00 -7.71
CA ARG A 19 5.71 -19.15 -6.78
C ARG A 19 4.37 -19.26 -6.08
N THR A 20 3.69 -18.13 -5.85
CA THR A 20 2.51 -18.12 -4.98
C THR A 20 1.24 -18.61 -5.67
N ASN A 21 1.19 -18.73 -7.01
CA ASN A 21 0.05 -19.25 -7.79
C ASN A 21 -1.33 -18.66 -7.43
N LYS A 22 -1.37 -17.58 -6.63
CA LYS A 22 -2.59 -17.13 -5.95
C LYS A 22 -3.26 -15.97 -6.68
N GLU A 23 -2.55 -15.17 -7.48
CA GLU A 23 -3.12 -14.07 -8.25
C GLU A 23 -2.31 -13.80 -9.53
N PRO A 24 -2.97 -13.41 -10.64
CA PRO A 24 -2.26 -13.01 -11.85
C PRO A 24 -1.45 -11.74 -11.59
N ALA A 25 -0.19 -11.71 -12.06
CA ALA A 25 0.65 -10.53 -11.95
C ALA A 25 0.06 -9.42 -12.85
N CYS A 26 -0.51 -8.39 -12.24
CA CYS A 26 -1.15 -7.29 -12.93
C CYS A 26 -0.20 -6.13 -13.22
N PHE A 27 -0.31 -5.57 -14.41
CA PHE A 27 0.24 -4.26 -14.73
C PHE A 27 -0.57 -3.17 -14.03
N ASP A 28 0.10 -2.06 -13.76
CA ASP A 28 -0.58 -0.85 -13.32
C ASP A 28 -1.42 -0.27 -14.46
N TYR A 29 -2.47 0.50 -14.14
CA TYR A 29 -3.41 1.06 -15.12
C TYR A 29 -3.39 2.59 -15.11
N GLU A 30 -3.80 3.18 -16.24
CA GLU A 30 -3.76 4.63 -16.43
C GLU A 30 -4.76 5.36 -15.52
N ARG A 31 -4.32 6.46 -14.92
CA ARG A 31 -5.11 7.29 -14.01
C ARG A 31 -4.95 8.77 -14.33
N MET A 32 -6.00 9.55 -14.08
CA MET A 32 -6.01 11.00 -14.19
C MET A 32 -6.34 11.63 -12.84
N MET A 33 -5.69 12.75 -12.53
CA MET A 33 -5.98 13.52 -11.32
C MET A 33 -7.30 14.28 -11.46
N TYR A 34 -8.20 14.13 -10.48
CA TYR A 34 -9.43 14.89 -10.36
C TYR A 34 -9.69 15.24 -8.90
N GLU A 35 -9.77 16.54 -8.58
CA GLU A 35 -10.01 17.05 -7.23
C GLU A 35 -9.10 16.48 -6.12
N GLY A 36 -7.87 16.09 -6.46
CA GLY A 36 -6.91 15.52 -5.51
C GLY A 36 -6.95 13.99 -5.39
N GLU A 37 -7.80 13.32 -6.14
CA GLU A 37 -7.85 11.86 -6.26
C GLU A 37 -7.30 11.40 -7.62
N GLU A 38 -6.62 10.25 -7.66
CA GLU A 38 -6.35 9.56 -8.92
C GLU A 38 -7.59 8.74 -9.32
N VAL A 39 -8.09 8.98 -10.53
CA VAL A 39 -9.28 8.34 -11.08
C VAL A 39 -8.88 7.49 -12.28
N ALA A 40 -9.37 6.26 -12.37
CA ALA A 40 -9.03 5.36 -13.48
C ALA A 40 -9.49 5.94 -14.82
N VAL A 41 -8.62 5.94 -15.83
CA VAL A 41 -9.02 6.34 -17.19
C VAL A 41 -10.01 5.32 -17.76
N GLU A 42 -9.74 4.03 -17.51
CA GLU A 42 -10.57 2.91 -17.92
C GLU A 42 -10.84 1.96 -16.75
N CYS A 43 -11.94 1.21 -16.82
CA CYS A 43 -12.34 0.24 -15.81
C CYS A 43 -11.70 -1.14 -16.00
N LYS A 44 -10.48 -1.19 -16.56
CA LYS A 44 -9.73 -2.40 -16.86
C LYS A 44 -8.26 -2.27 -16.46
N LYS A 45 -7.64 -3.41 -16.16
CA LYS A 45 -6.19 -3.55 -15.99
C LYS A 45 -5.72 -4.83 -16.66
N THR A 46 -4.53 -4.82 -17.25
CA THR A 46 -3.96 -6.01 -17.89
C THR A 46 -3.22 -6.85 -16.85
N CYS A 47 -3.46 -8.16 -16.83
CA CYS A 47 -2.78 -9.09 -15.93
C CYS A 47 -2.33 -10.36 -16.65
N TYR A 48 -1.26 -10.99 -16.14
CA TYR A 48 -0.80 -12.28 -16.63
C TYR A 48 -1.64 -13.42 -16.07
N VAL A 49 -2.63 -13.87 -16.83
CA VAL A 49 -3.42 -15.07 -16.55
C VAL A 49 -2.84 -16.21 -17.37
N ASN A 50 -2.44 -17.31 -16.72
CA ASN A 50 -1.84 -18.47 -17.41
C ASN A 50 -0.68 -18.13 -18.37
N ARG A 51 0.14 -17.11 -18.02
CA ARG A 51 1.28 -16.57 -18.81
C ARG A 51 0.90 -15.72 -20.02
N TRP A 52 -0.37 -15.43 -20.23
CA TRP A 52 -0.85 -14.55 -21.29
C TRP A 52 -1.41 -13.26 -20.69
N PRO A 53 -1.15 -12.09 -21.32
CA PRO A 53 -1.76 -10.84 -20.88
C PRO A 53 -3.26 -10.87 -21.22
N GLU A 54 -4.09 -10.70 -20.19
CA GLU A 54 -5.54 -10.59 -20.29
C GLU A 54 -6.02 -9.33 -19.57
N ASP A 55 -6.97 -8.61 -20.16
CA ASP A 55 -7.61 -7.48 -19.50
C ASP A 55 -8.67 -7.97 -18.53
N ILE A 56 -8.49 -7.63 -17.25
CA ILE A 56 -9.44 -7.92 -16.19
C ILE A 56 -10.11 -6.63 -15.71
N ASN A 57 -11.35 -6.76 -15.25
CA ASN A 57 -12.12 -5.63 -14.76
C ASN A 57 -11.51 -5.07 -13.47
N LEU A 58 -11.51 -3.74 -13.34
CA LEU A 58 -11.32 -3.10 -12.04
C LEU A 58 -12.50 -3.43 -11.12
N GLU A 59 -12.28 -3.28 -9.82
CA GLU A 59 -13.30 -3.53 -8.82
C GLU A 59 -14.54 -2.66 -9.06
N ASN A 60 -15.72 -3.27 -8.91
CA ASN A 60 -16.97 -2.54 -8.96
C ASN A 60 -16.97 -1.49 -7.84
N GLY A 61 -17.26 -0.22 -8.18
CA GLY A 61 -17.17 0.89 -7.24
C GLY A 61 -15.93 1.78 -7.41
N GLU A 62 -14.93 1.36 -8.18
CA GLU A 62 -13.76 2.21 -8.47
C GLU A 62 -14.16 3.44 -9.28
N LYS A 63 -13.60 4.61 -8.97
CA LYS A 63 -13.87 5.84 -9.74
C LYS A 63 -13.20 5.76 -11.11
N CYS A 64 -13.92 6.21 -12.13
CA CYS A 64 -13.42 6.24 -13.50
C CYS A 64 -13.76 7.55 -14.22
N VAL A 65 -13.03 7.86 -15.28
CA VAL A 65 -13.28 9.04 -16.11
C VAL A 65 -14.49 8.79 -17.00
N TYR A 66 -15.64 9.36 -16.64
CA TYR A 66 -16.86 9.21 -17.45
C TYR A 66 -16.84 10.15 -18.66
N LYS A 67 -16.32 11.36 -18.49
CA LYS A 67 -16.21 12.35 -19.55
C LYS A 67 -14.94 13.17 -19.40
N LYS A 68 -14.23 13.35 -20.51
CA LYS A 68 -13.11 14.29 -20.62
C LYS A 68 -13.57 15.58 -21.29
N THR A 69 -12.89 16.68 -20.98
CA THR A 69 -13.00 17.93 -21.74
C THR A 69 -11.60 18.39 -22.14
N SER A 70 -11.50 18.95 -23.33
CA SER A 70 -10.26 19.57 -23.78
C SER A 70 -10.09 20.95 -23.16
N GLN A 71 -8.85 21.32 -22.83
CA GLN A 71 -8.43 22.64 -22.40
C GLN A 71 -7.22 23.09 -23.24
N TYR A 72 -7.08 24.41 -23.44
CA TYR A 72 -6.03 25.01 -24.29
C TYR A 72 -6.04 24.51 -25.75
N PHE A 73 -7.13 24.76 -26.49
CA PHE A 73 -7.20 24.49 -27.94
C PHE A 73 -6.81 23.06 -28.36
N GLY A 74 -7.10 22.03 -27.55
CA GLY A 74 -6.76 20.64 -27.89
C GLY A 74 -5.49 20.09 -27.24
N LEU A 75 -4.68 20.92 -26.55
CA LEU A 75 -3.36 20.50 -26.06
C LEU A 75 -3.38 19.70 -24.75
N SER A 76 -4.48 19.75 -24.01
CA SER A 76 -4.62 19.02 -22.74
C SER A 76 -6.04 18.51 -22.53
N GLU A 77 -6.16 17.33 -21.91
CA GLU A 77 -7.43 16.78 -21.47
C GLU A 77 -7.53 16.87 -19.95
N LYS A 78 -8.69 17.28 -19.45
CA LYS A 78 -9.03 17.17 -18.03
C LYS A 78 -10.30 16.36 -17.84
N VAL A 79 -10.42 15.76 -16.66
CA VAL A 79 -11.64 15.06 -16.25
C VAL A 79 -12.76 16.09 -16.08
N ALA A 80 -13.84 15.92 -16.84
CA ALA A 80 -15.05 16.76 -16.77
C ALA A 80 -16.10 16.14 -15.84
N GLU A 81 -16.31 14.83 -15.96
CA GLU A 81 -17.26 14.07 -15.15
C GLU A 81 -16.61 12.75 -14.72
N VAL A 82 -16.83 12.37 -13.46
CA VAL A 82 -16.41 11.09 -12.89
C VAL A 82 -17.60 10.14 -12.84
N GLY A 83 -17.36 8.89 -13.22
CA GLY A 83 -18.27 7.77 -13.09
C GLY A 83 -17.73 6.71 -12.14
N THR A 84 -18.38 5.56 -12.16
CA THR A 84 -18.00 4.40 -11.35
C THR A 84 -17.86 3.17 -12.24
N CYS A 85 -16.87 2.32 -11.95
CA CYS A 85 -16.70 1.05 -12.63
C CYS A 85 -17.80 0.07 -12.23
N GLN A 86 -18.46 -0.49 -13.23
CA GLN A 86 -19.38 -1.62 -13.10
C GLN A 86 -19.12 -2.59 -14.26
N GLU A 87 -18.71 -3.82 -13.93
CA GLU A 87 -18.48 -4.90 -14.91
C GLU A 87 -17.52 -4.48 -16.05
N GLY A 88 -16.48 -3.72 -15.71
CA GLY A 88 -15.48 -3.25 -16.67
C GLY A 88 -15.89 -2.02 -17.49
N MET A 89 -17.06 -1.45 -17.24
CA MET A 89 -17.56 -0.23 -17.90
C MET A 89 -17.61 0.95 -16.93
N CYS A 90 -17.26 2.14 -17.41
CA CYS A 90 -17.42 3.37 -16.65
C CYS A 90 -18.83 3.93 -16.82
N ILE A 91 -19.67 3.81 -15.78
CA ILE A 91 -21.05 4.28 -15.82
C ILE A 91 -21.22 5.59 -15.05
N LYS A 92 -22.14 6.45 -15.51
CA LYS A 92 -22.56 7.67 -14.81
C LYS A 92 -23.47 7.31 -13.63
N LYS A 93 -22.96 6.54 -12.67
CA LYS A 93 -23.71 6.11 -11.50
C LYS A 93 -22.96 6.52 -10.24
N LEU A 94 -23.57 7.38 -9.46
CA LEU A 94 -23.02 7.98 -8.25
C LEU A 94 -23.58 7.28 -7.00
N GLU A 95 -23.88 5.98 -7.08
CA GLU A 95 -24.70 5.34 -6.06
C GLU A 95 -23.98 5.16 -4.72
N CYS A 96 -22.66 5.00 -4.70
CA CYS A 96 -21.85 4.97 -3.48
C CYS A 96 -20.40 5.36 -3.81
N LEU A 97 -20.04 6.65 -3.68
CA LEU A 97 -18.67 7.08 -4.00
C LEU A 97 -17.71 6.83 -2.83
N ARG A 98 -16.63 6.10 -3.10
CA ARG A 98 -15.44 6.05 -2.25
C ARG A 98 -14.59 7.28 -2.55
N THR A 99 -14.21 8.04 -1.53
CA THR A 99 -13.20 9.09 -1.65
C THR A 99 -11.86 8.49 -1.28
N LYS A 100 -10.90 8.49 -2.21
CA LYS A 100 -9.55 8.00 -1.93
C LYS A 100 -8.57 9.15 -1.87
N LEU A 101 -7.63 9.10 -0.93
CA LEU A 101 -6.55 10.06 -0.81
C LEU A 101 -5.27 9.49 -1.40
N LEU A 102 -4.63 10.27 -2.28
CA LEU A 102 -3.35 9.90 -2.86
C LEU A 102 -2.26 9.96 -1.79
N VAL A 103 -1.52 8.85 -1.64
CA VAL A 103 -0.34 8.79 -0.76
C VAL A 103 0.91 9.03 -1.59
N TYR A 104 1.02 8.33 -2.73
CA TYR A 104 2.04 8.52 -3.76
C TYR A 104 1.45 8.07 -5.11
N PRO A 105 2.03 8.47 -6.26
CA PRO A 105 1.48 8.11 -7.57
C PRO A 105 1.25 6.60 -7.72
N GLY A 106 0.00 6.22 -8.02
CA GLY A 106 -0.45 4.84 -8.10
C GLY A 106 -0.70 4.11 -6.79
N PHE A 107 -0.76 4.83 -5.67
CA PHE A 107 -1.19 4.27 -4.40
C PHE A 107 -2.03 5.28 -3.61
N SER A 108 -3.29 4.90 -3.40
CA SER A 108 -4.26 5.67 -2.66
C SER A 108 -4.92 4.79 -1.60
N VAL A 109 -5.44 5.44 -0.56
CA VAL A 109 -6.17 4.79 0.53
C VAL A 109 -7.53 5.43 0.69
N ASP A 110 -8.51 4.72 1.22
CA ASP A 110 -9.83 5.28 1.47
C ASP A 110 -9.75 6.41 2.52
N LYS A 111 -10.43 7.52 2.28
CA LYS A 111 -10.49 8.62 3.25
C LYS A 111 -11.24 8.20 4.52
N ASP A 112 -12.34 7.46 4.32
CA ASP A 112 -13.28 7.11 5.37
C ASP A 112 -13.64 5.61 5.26
N CYS A 113 -13.85 4.96 6.41
CA CYS A 113 -14.28 3.55 6.48
C CYS A 113 -15.79 3.36 6.32
N THR A 114 -16.52 4.45 6.05
CA THR A 114 -17.95 4.46 5.75
C THR A 114 -18.18 5.31 4.53
N ILE A 115 -18.97 4.80 3.59
CA ILE A 115 -19.35 5.51 2.37
C ILE A 115 -20.82 5.90 2.45
N LYS A 116 -21.13 7.11 1.98
CA LYS A 116 -22.50 7.57 1.81
C LYS A 116 -22.98 7.18 0.43
N CYS A 117 -24.12 6.51 0.40
CA CYS A 117 -24.80 6.15 -0.83
C CYS A 117 -25.99 7.07 -1.08
N ASN A 118 -26.40 7.22 -2.35
CA ASN A 118 -27.63 7.95 -2.68
C ASN A 118 -28.82 7.28 -1.99
N GLY A 119 -29.67 8.06 -1.30
CA GLY A 119 -30.84 7.55 -0.59
C GLY A 119 -30.64 7.28 0.91
N THR A 120 -29.74 8.04 1.58
CA THR A 120 -29.49 8.02 3.05
C THR A 120 -28.85 6.75 3.64
N SER A 121 -28.60 5.71 2.85
CA SER A 121 -27.89 4.53 3.34
C SER A 121 -26.38 4.80 3.44
N SER A 122 -25.79 4.45 4.58
CA SER A 122 -24.34 4.38 4.75
C SER A 122 -23.87 2.94 4.69
N LYS A 123 -22.85 2.65 3.90
CA LYS A 123 -22.22 1.33 3.85
C LYS A 123 -20.86 1.37 4.54
N MET A 124 -20.57 0.36 5.35
CA MET A 124 -19.25 0.18 5.95
C MET A 124 -18.33 -0.49 4.92
N LEU A 125 -17.07 -0.05 4.86
CA LEU A 125 -16.03 -0.75 4.13
C LEU A 125 -15.65 -2.05 4.87
N ASP A 126 -15.06 -2.97 4.12
CA ASP A 126 -14.67 -4.27 4.66
C ASP A 126 -13.59 -4.11 5.74
N ASN A 127 -13.62 -4.98 6.75
CA ASN A 127 -12.59 -4.96 7.77
C ASN A 127 -11.23 -5.26 7.14
N GLY A 128 -10.24 -4.44 7.47
CA GLY A 128 -8.90 -4.50 6.88
C GLY A 128 -8.68 -3.60 5.67
N THR A 129 -9.71 -2.94 5.11
CA THR A 129 -9.49 -1.92 4.06
C THR A 129 -8.58 -0.80 4.58
N MET A 130 -7.53 -0.44 3.83
CA MET A 130 -6.62 0.62 4.22
C MET A 130 -7.30 1.99 4.14
N CYS A 131 -7.11 2.81 5.17
CA CYS A 131 -7.73 4.12 5.28
C CYS A 131 -6.76 5.18 5.79
N ALA A 132 -7.05 6.44 5.51
CA ALA A 132 -6.28 7.58 6.01
C ALA A 132 -6.62 7.85 7.49
N LEU A 133 -5.75 7.41 8.40
CA LEU A 133 -5.94 7.59 9.83
C LEU A 133 -5.64 9.03 10.27
N ARG A 134 -4.56 9.60 9.73
CA ARG A 134 -4.18 11.00 9.97
C ARG A 134 -3.87 11.66 8.64
N THR A 135 -4.43 12.85 8.46
CA THR A 135 -4.19 13.69 7.30
C THR A 135 -3.79 15.09 7.74
N SER A 136 -3.00 15.75 6.90
CA SER A 136 -2.69 17.17 7.03
C SER A 136 -3.10 17.87 5.75
N THR A 137 -3.72 19.04 5.89
CA THR A 137 -3.89 19.95 4.77
C THR A 137 -2.67 20.86 4.77
N PRO A 138 -1.82 20.84 3.73
CA PRO A 138 -0.77 21.83 3.60
C PRO A 138 -1.40 23.22 3.71
N GLY A 139 -0.83 24.08 4.57
CA GLY A 139 -1.26 25.48 4.68
C GLY A 139 -1.25 26.16 3.31
N PHE A 140 -2.08 27.20 3.14
CA PHE A 140 -2.26 27.96 1.90
C PHE A 140 -0.93 28.22 1.18
N THR A 141 -0.62 27.46 0.13
CA THR A 141 0.59 27.65 -0.68
C THR A 141 0.30 28.70 -1.75
N PHE A 142 1.30 29.45 -2.22
CA PHE A 142 1.10 30.47 -3.27
C PHE A 142 0.44 29.91 -4.56
N TRP A 143 0.48 28.59 -4.76
CA TRP A 143 -0.21 27.91 -5.87
C TRP A 143 -1.75 27.88 -5.71
N SER A 144 -2.31 27.98 -4.49
CA SER A 144 -3.77 28.06 -4.31
C SER A 144 -4.38 29.34 -4.90
N LEU A 145 -3.56 30.37 -5.20
CA LEU A 145 -3.96 31.55 -5.99
C LEU A 145 -4.20 31.23 -7.48
N PHE A 146 -3.64 30.13 -8.00
CA PHE A 146 -3.81 29.68 -9.39
C PHE A 146 -4.89 28.58 -9.53
N GLY A 147 -5.76 28.43 -8.53
CA GLY A 147 -6.95 27.58 -8.61
C GLY A 147 -6.72 26.08 -8.42
N THR A 148 -5.51 25.64 -8.02
CA THR A 148 -5.32 24.25 -7.57
C THR A 148 -5.68 24.14 -6.09
N LYS A 149 -6.65 23.27 -5.77
CA LYS A 149 -7.01 22.97 -4.38
C LYS A 149 -5.79 22.35 -3.67
N PRO A 150 -5.48 22.73 -2.42
CA PRO A 150 -4.42 22.07 -1.66
C PRO A 150 -4.75 20.58 -1.53
N THR A 151 -3.83 19.73 -1.99
CA THR A 151 -3.97 18.28 -1.90
C THR A 151 -3.83 17.86 -0.44
N THR A 152 -4.84 17.18 0.08
CA THR A 152 -4.79 16.61 1.44
C THR A 152 -3.69 15.55 1.47
N ARG A 153 -2.72 15.71 2.36
CA ARG A 153 -1.62 14.76 2.54
C ARG A 153 -2.03 13.70 3.56
N VAL A 154 -1.75 12.44 3.25
CA VAL A 154 -1.89 11.32 4.20
C VAL A 154 -0.60 11.19 5.00
N ASP A 155 -0.71 11.30 6.33
CA ASP A 155 0.44 11.21 7.24
C ASP A 155 0.51 9.87 7.98
N GLU A 156 -0.64 9.23 8.19
CA GLU A 156 -0.72 7.92 8.85
C GLU A 156 -1.83 7.09 8.19
N ILE A 157 -1.52 5.82 7.91
CA ILE A 157 -2.45 4.85 7.34
C ILE A 157 -2.92 3.91 8.47
N GLY A 158 -4.21 3.68 8.55
CA GLY A 158 -4.84 2.70 9.42
C GLY A 158 -5.62 1.67 8.61
N ASN A 159 -6.33 0.79 9.31
CA ASN A 159 -7.24 -0.17 8.70
C ASN A 159 -8.67 0.05 9.19
N CYS A 160 -9.64 -0.22 8.33
CA CYS A 160 -11.05 -0.19 8.69
C CYS A 160 -11.36 -1.34 9.65
N ASN A 161 -11.98 -1.00 10.77
CA ASN A 161 -12.54 -1.95 11.72
C ASN A 161 -13.87 -1.43 12.22
N ALA A 162 -14.96 -2.16 11.95
CA ALA A 162 -16.31 -1.77 12.31
C ALA A 162 -16.63 -0.31 11.89
N GLY A 163 -16.27 0.05 10.65
CA GLY A 163 -16.58 1.36 10.06
C GLY A 163 -15.73 2.52 10.57
N LYS A 164 -14.71 2.25 11.40
CA LYS A 164 -13.75 3.26 11.87
C LYS A 164 -12.37 2.97 11.31
N CYS A 165 -11.65 4.03 10.93
CA CYS A 165 -10.24 3.91 10.61
C CYS A 165 -9.45 3.82 11.93
N VAL A 166 -8.81 2.68 12.18
CA VAL A 166 -8.07 2.44 13.43
C VAL A 166 -6.60 2.21 13.16
N LYS A 167 -5.76 2.61 14.11
CA LYS A 167 -4.34 2.28 14.11
C LYS A 167 -4.17 0.77 14.20
N LEU A 168 -3.21 0.25 13.45
CA LEU A 168 -2.81 -1.15 13.55
C LEU A 168 -2.29 -1.46 14.95
N SER A 169 -2.61 -2.65 15.46
CA SER A 169 -2.13 -3.10 16.76
C SER A 169 -0.61 -3.18 16.77
N LYS A 170 -0.01 -2.90 17.93
CA LYS A 170 1.44 -3.05 18.14
C LYS A 170 1.85 -4.48 17.80
N TYR A 171 2.90 -4.61 16.99
CA TYR A 171 3.50 -5.88 16.63
C TYR A 171 5.02 -5.78 16.76
N ILE A 172 5.57 -6.65 17.59
CA ILE A 172 7.02 -6.85 17.70
C ILE A 172 7.25 -8.29 17.29
N VAL A 173 8.05 -8.47 16.24
CA VAL A 173 8.41 -9.81 15.76
C VAL A 173 8.96 -10.65 16.92
N PRO A 174 8.46 -11.88 17.11
CA PRO A 174 8.94 -12.73 18.17
C PRO A 174 10.40 -13.14 17.93
N PRO A 175 11.18 -13.40 18.99
CA PRO A 175 12.54 -13.88 18.86
C PRO A 175 12.56 -15.20 18.05
N HIS A 176 13.55 -15.35 17.17
CA HIS A 176 13.72 -16.58 16.41
C HIS A 176 14.23 -17.69 17.35
N ASN A 177 13.42 -18.73 17.57
CA ASN A 177 13.81 -19.91 18.33
C ASN A 177 14.77 -20.77 17.51
N SER A 178 16.05 -20.44 17.60
CA SER A 178 17.12 -21.02 16.81
C SER A 178 17.47 -22.44 17.27
N THR A 179 17.52 -23.39 16.34
CA THR A 179 18.03 -24.74 16.64
C THR A 179 19.52 -24.90 16.34
N LYS A 180 20.09 -24.03 15.50
CA LYS A 180 21.48 -24.10 15.03
C LYS A 180 22.29 -22.82 15.24
N GLY A 181 21.87 -21.94 16.16
CA GLY A 181 22.55 -20.66 16.42
C GLY A 181 22.35 -19.61 15.31
N CYS A 182 21.42 -19.83 14.39
CA CYS A 182 20.98 -18.86 13.40
C CYS A 182 20.30 -17.66 14.06
N ASN A 183 20.64 -16.46 13.62
CA ASN A 183 20.00 -15.24 14.11
C ASN A 183 19.08 -14.65 13.03
N GLY A 184 17.84 -14.36 13.41
CA GLY A 184 16.92 -13.61 12.57
C GLY A 184 17.31 -12.13 12.57
N THR A 185 17.26 -11.48 11.42
CA THR A 185 17.39 -10.02 11.37
C THR A 185 16.00 -9.39 11.34
N ASP A 186 15.85 -8.32 12.11
CA ASP A 186 14.60 -7.60 12.30
C ASP A 186 14.77 -6.15 11.86
N VAL A 187 13.67 -5.56 11.39
CA VAL A 187 13.60 -4.17 10.94
C VAL A 187 12.71 -3.41 11.91
N PHE A 188 13.31 -2.49 12.64
CA PHE A 188 12.58 -1.49 13.41
C PHE A 188 11.99 -0.46 12.45
N ILE A 189 10.66 -0.32 12.45
CA ILE A 189 9.95 0.67 11.63
C ILE A 189 9.51 1.84 12.51
N ASN A 190 8.90 1.54 13.66
CA ASN A 190 8.56 2.51 14.70
C ASN A 190 8.34 1.78 16.05
N GLU A 191 8.06 2.54 17.11
CA GLU A 191 7.80 2.05 18.48
C GLU A 191 6.73 0.94 18.60
N ASN A 192 5.80 0.88 17.64
CA ASN A 192 4.70 -0.07 17.61
C ASN A 192 4.91 -1.17 16.57
N LEU A 193 5.98 -1.11 15.77
CA LEU A 193 6.18 -2.05 14.68
C LEU A 193 7.66 -2.40 14.47
N THR A 194 7.98 -3.66 14.79
CA THR A 194 9.22 -4.30 14.37
C THR A 194 8.87 -5.59 13.65
N VAL A 195 9.37 -5.77 12.44
CA VAL A 195 9.06 -6.92 11.56
C VAL A 195 10.33 -7.69 11.22
N ALA A 196 10.19 -8.95 10.81
CA ALA A 196 11.32 -9.69 10.27
C ALA A 196 11.83 -8.99 8.99
N SER A 197 13.14 -8.87 8.81
CA SER A 197 13.70 -8.45 7.51
C SER A 197 13.35 -9.49 6.43
N HIS A 198 13.40 -10.76 6.82
CA HIS A 198 13.23 -11.94 5.99
C HIS A 198 12.66 -13.11 6.79
N CYS A 199 12.02 -14.05 6.08
CA CYS A 199 11.45 -15.26 6.64
C CYS A 199 12.45 -16.43 6.78
N GLN A 200 13.74 -16.14 6.60
CA GLN A 200 14.84 -17.07 6.80
C GLN A 200 15.88 -16.40 7.69
N ALA A 201 16.35 -17.12 8.70
CA ALA A 201 17.47 -16.75 9.53
C ALA A 201 18.74 -17.40 8.95
N ASP A 202 19.79 -16.61 8.73
CA ASP A 202 21.06 -17.13 8.20
C ASP A 202 21.91 -17.67 9.37
N CYS A 203 22.47 -18.86 9.22
CA CYS A 203 23.12 -19.63 10.29
C CYS A 203 24.66 -19.66 10.22
N GLY A 204 25.23 -18.90 9.27
CA GLY A 204 26.62 -19.12 8.86
C GLY A 204 26.79 -20.34 7.95
N HIS A 205 27.97 -20.45 7.31
CA HIS A 205 28.33 -21.53 6.38
C HIS A 205 27.35 -21.76 5.22
N GLY A 206 26.60 -20.73 4.81
CA GLY A 206 25.63 -20.80 3.72
C GLY A 206 24.34 -21.57 4.05
N THR A 207 24.12 -21.91 5.32
CA THR A 207 22.88 -22.55 5.78
C THR A 207 21.88 -21.53 6.31
N SER A 208 20.59 -21.86 6.23
CA SER A 208 19.50 -21.02 6.74
C SER A 208 18.42 -21.86 7.41
N GLU A 209 17.76 -21.26 8.41
CA GLU A 209 16.57 -21.78 9.05
C GLU A 209 15.36 -20.97 8.64
N ARG A 210 14.20 -21.63 8.52
CA ARG A 210 12.95 -20.91 8.31
C ARG A 210 12.52 -20.29 9.62
N ARG A 211 12.07 -19.04 9.57
CA ARG A 211 11.35 -18.44 10.68
C ARG A 211 9.93 -19.01 10.73
N GLU A 212 9.28 -18.83 11.87
CA GLU A 212 7.90 -19.25 12.11
C GLU A 212 6.94 -18.70 11.03
N GLU A 213 5.91 -19.47 10.72
CA GLU A 213 4.89 -19.04 9.77
C GLU A 213 4.03 -17.91 10.35
N ASN A 214 3.44 -17.09 9.47
CA ASN A 214 2.55 -15.97 9.78
C ASN A 214 3.18 -14.81 10.57
N ILE A 215 4.47 -14.84 10.92
CA ILE A 215 5.15 -13.65 11.45
C ILE A 215 5.21 -12.56 10.37
N LEU A 216 5.10 -11.30 10.78
CA LEU A 216 5.19 -10.17 9.85
C LEU A 216 6.64 -9.97 9.38
N CYS A 217 6.77 -9.66 8.10
CA CYS A 217 8.05 -9.44 7.43
C CYS A 217 8.02 -8.20 6.53
N LEU A 218 9.19 -7.61 6.26
CA LEU A 218 9.33 -6.52 5.31
C LEU A 218 9.23 -7.07 3.88
N TRP A 219 8.10 -6.82 3.21
CA TRP A 219 7.90 -7.27 1.85
C TRP A 219 8.48 -6.28 0.83
N LEU A 220 8.22 -4.98 1.01
CA LEU A 220 8.72 -3.94 0.13
C LEU A 220 9.03 -2.67 0.89
N TYR A 221 10.21 -2.12 0.64
CA TYR A 221 10.58 -0.77 1.06
C TYR A 221 10.71 0.16 -0.16
N ARG A 222 10.18 1.38 -0.03
CA ARG A 222 10.31 2.45 -1.02
C ARG A 222 10.47 3.79 -0.30
N ARG A 223 11.44 4.59 -0.74
CA ARG A 223 11.52 6.01 -0.38
C ARG A 223 10.79 6.84 -1.43
N HIS A 224 9.89 7.71 -1.00
CA HIS A 224 9.18 8.64 -1.89
C HIS A 224 8.94 9.97 -1.18
N ASP A 225 9.44 11.05 -1.78
CA ASP A 225 9.41 12.41 -1.25
C ASP A 225 9.89 12.49 0.22
N HIS A 226 8.97 12.71 1.15
CA HIS A 226 9.21 12.87 2.59
C HIS A 226 8.85 11.62 3.40
N PHE A 227 8.52 10.51 2.75
CA PHE A 227 8.16 9.28 3.43
C PHE A 227 9.06 8.10 3.04
N ASP A 228 9.43 7.35 4.07
CA ASP A 228 9.86 5.98 3.96
C ASP A 228 8.60 5.08 4.06
N ILE A 229 8.35 4.31 3.00
CA ILE A 229 7.14 3.52 2.80
C ILE A 229 7.49 2.05 2.96
N PHE A 230 6.89 1.43 3.98
CA PHE A 230 7.08 0.02 4.32
C PHE A 230 5.80 -0.74 4.01
N LYS A 231 5.86 -1.66 3.06
CA LYS A 231 4.80 -2.65 2.82
C LYS A 231 5.15 -3.93 3.56
N ILE A 232 4.24 -4.36 4.41
CA ILE A 232 4.43 -5.49 5.30
C ILE A 232 3.81 -6.73 4.64
N GLY A 233 4.49 -7.85 4.81
CA GLY A 233 4.06 -9.17 4.39
C GLY A 233 3.94 -10.10 5.58
N PHE A 234 3.66 -11.37 5.30
CA PHE A 234 3.71 -12.45 6.29
C PHE A 234 4.62 -13.57 5.78
N CYS A 235 5.21 -14.30 6.72
CA CYS A 235 6.07 -15.43 6.39
C CYS A 235 5.25 -16.68 6.07
N TYR A 236 5.52 -17.27 4.91
CA TYR A 236 4.95 -18.55 4.51
C TYR A 236 6.03 -19.39 3.83
N CYS A 237 6.27 -20.62 4.33
CA CYS A 237 7.30 -21.51 3.79
C CYS A 237 8.71 -20.89 3.66
N GLY A 238 9.07 -19.96 4.56
CA GLY A 238 10.34 -19.24 4.52
C GLY A 238 10.44 -18.15 3.46
N ILE A 239 9.31 -17.70 2.89
CA ILE A 239 9.21 -16.60 1.94
C ILE A 239 8.33 -15.51 2.54
N CYS A 240 8.69 -14.24 2.31
CA CYS A 240 7.84 -13.11 2.69
C CYS A 240 6.80 -12.86 1.59
N GLU A 241 5.55 -13.20 1.86
CA GLU A 241 4.42 -13.00 0.95
C GLU A 241 3.74 -11.64 1.20
N PRO A 242 3.21 -10.98 0.15
CA PRO A 242 2.55 -9.70 0.33
C PRO A 242 1.30 -9.82 1.23
N HIS A 243 1.17 -8.91 2.18
CA HIS A 243 -0.07 -8.68 2.92
C HIS A 243 -0.64 -7.33 2.45
N TYR A 244 -1.48 -7.36 1.41
CA TYR A 244 -1.86 -6.15 0.64
C TYR A 244 -2.50 -5.01 1.44
N ASN A 245 -2.94 -5.28 2.67
CA ASN A 245 -3.61 -4.35 3.55
C ASN A 245 -2.74 -3.86 4.72
N TYR A 246 -1.41 -3.91 4.61
CA TYR A 246 -0.51 -3.43 5.66
C TYR A 246 0.63 -2.59 5.07
N VAL A 247 0.41 -1.27 5.04
CA VAL A 247 1.40 -0.28 4.62
C VAL A 247 1.60 0.75 5.73
N VAL A 248 2.86 1.07 6.02
CA VAL A 248 3.25 2.06 7.03
C VAL A 248 4.07 3.17 6.38
N LEU A 249 3.71 4.41 6.72
CA LEU A 249 4.42 5.61 6.33
C LEU A 249 5.24 6.11 7.52
N VAL A 250 6.50 6.43 7.27
CA VAL A 250 7.41 7.02 8.27
C VAL A 250 7.99 8.29 7.69
N ASP A 251 7.95 9.41 8.43
CA ASP A 251 8.59 10.65 8.00
C ASP A 251 10.10 10.44 7.89
N SER A 252 10.64 10.56 6.68
CA SER A 252 12.06 10.33 6.42
C SER A 252 12.97 11.42 6.99
N LYS A 253 12.41 12.60 7.31
CA LYS A 253 13.15 13.70 7.93
C LYS A 253 13.19 13.59 9.46
N ASN A 254 12.20 12.91 10.04
CA ASN A 254 12.11 12.67 11.48
C ASN A 254 11.87 11.16 11.74
N PRO A 255 12.83 10.30 11.37
CA PRO A 255 12.67 8.87 11.52
C PRO A 255 12.57 8.51 13.02
N PRO A 256 11.72 7.54 13.39
CA PRO A 256 11.66 7.00 14.74
C PRO A 256 13.05 6.51 15.15
N VAL A 257 13.50 6.96 16.31
CA VAL A 257 14.74 6.48 16.92
C VAL A 257 14.36 5.31 17.83
N LYS A 258 15.02 4.17 17.64
CA LYS A 258 14.97 3.10 18.63
C LYS A 258 15.70 3.62 19.86
N ASN A 259 14.98 3.99 20.92
CA ASN A 259 15.62 4.19 22.21
C ASN A 259 16.33 2.87 22.54
N GLU A 260 17.64 2.93 22.75
CA GLU A 260 18.38 1.82 23.32
C GLU A 260 17.85 1.62 24.75
N ASP A 261 16.78 0.84 24.88
CA ASP A 261 16.43 0.25 26.17
C ASP A 261 17.60 -0.64 26.55
N HIS A 262 18.48 -0.07 27.36
CA HIS A 262 19.50 -0.71 28.17
C HIS A 262 20.29 -1.81 27.46
N LEU A 263 21.52 -1.44 27.06
CA LEU A 263 22.67 -2.30 27.31
C LEU A 263 22.47 -3.04 28.64
N LEU A 264 22.03 -4.30 28.56
CA LEU A 264 22.43 -5.29 29.53
C LEU A 264 23.92 -5.51 29.28
N GLU A 265 24.73 -4.58 29.78
CA GLU A 265 25.96 -4.98 30.44
C GLU A 265 25.58 -6.00 31.53
N SER A 266 26.44 -7.02 31.70
CA SER A 266 26.34 -8.20 32.59
C SER A 266 25.49 -9.35 32.02
N CYS A 267 26.03 -10.55 31.74
CA CYS A 267 27.28 -11.22 32.16
C CYS A 267 27.97 -11.94 30.99
#